data_AF-A0A7W9XJJ6-F1
#
_entry.id   AF-A0A7W9XJJ6-F1
#
_cell.length_a   1.000
_cell.length_b   1.000
_cell.length_c   1.000
_cell.angle_alpha   90.00
_cell.angle_beta   90.00
_cell.angle_gamma   90.00
#
_symmetry.space_group_name_H-M   'P 1'
#
loop_
_entity.id
_entity.type
_entity.pdbx_description
1 polymer ?
#
loop_
_entity_poly.entity_id
_entity_poly.type
_entity_poly.pdbx_seq_one_letter_code
_entity_poly.pdbx_strand_id
1 'polypeptide(L)' 'MASREIKKIGKQNSEIQPPHSNAWEVMKPFVRFGLKATGLIASTLITIVKNIPRPDNSKRPDNKKTKVIKI' A
#
# COMPACT_ATOMS: atom_id res chain seq x y z
N MET A 1 24.87 69.37 -4.10
CA MET A 1 25.04 68.21 -5.00
C MET A 1 24.10 67.12 -4.51
N ALA A 2 23.07 66.77 -5.27
CA ALA A 2 22.07 65.79 -4.84
C ALA A 2 22.43 64.41 -5.41
N SER A 3 22.78 63.47 -4.53
CA SER A 3 23.04 62.06 -4.89
C SER A 3 21.72 61.40 -5.28
N ARG A 4 21.60 60.94 -6.53
CA ARG A 4 20.45 60.16 -6.99
C ARG A 4 20.71 58.68 -6.67
N GLU A 5 20.14 58.22 -5.56
CA GLU A 5 20.04 56.81 -5.20
C GLU A 5 19.16 56.09 -6.23
N ILE A 6 19.79 55.45 -7.23
CA ILE A 6 19.09 54.63 -8.22
C ILE A 6 18.68 53.33 -7.51
N LYS A 7 17.47 53.32 -6.93
CA LYS A 7 16.82 52.09 -6.45
C LYS A 7 16.73 51.10 -7.62
N LYS A 8 17.54 50.04 -7.56
CA LYS A 8 17.45 48.87 -8.46
C LYS A 8 16.17 48.10 -8.14
N ILE A 9 15.05 48.56 -8.71
CA ILE A 9 13.78 47.84 -8.75
C ILE A 9 13.98 46.71 -9.78
N GLY A 10 14.38 45.53 -9.32
CA GLY A 10 14.62 44.41 -10.23
C GLY A 10 15.20 43.14 -9.61
N LYS A 11 15.19 43.00 -8.28
CA LYS A 11 15.50 41.75 -7.59
C LYS A 11 14.39 41.37 -6.64
N GLN A 12 13.19 41.18 -7.19
CA GLN A 12 12.28 40.23 -6.57
C GLN A 12 12.78 38.87 -7.05
N ASN A 13 13.50 38.17 -6.17
CA ASN A 13 13.63 36.73 -6.28
C ASN A 13 12.20 36.19 -6.20
N SER A 14 11.55 36.07 -7.34
CA SER A 14 10.39 35.21 -7.50
C SER A 14 10.91 33.80 -7.30
N GLU A 15 11.02 33.39 -6.04
CA GLU A 15 11.07 32.00 -5.66
C GLU A 15 9.76 31.41 -6.17
N ILE A 16 9.81 30.90 -7.40
CA ILE A 16 8.74 30.12 -8.00
C ILE A 16 8.66 28.89 -7.12
N GLN A 17 7.79 28.92 -6.10
CA GLN A 17 7.42 27.70 -5.39
C GLN A 17 6.93 26.72 -6.46
N PRO A 18 7.53 25.52 -6.55
CA PRO A 18 7.13 24.59 -7.57
C PRO A 18 5.65 24.25 -7.35
N PRO A 19 4.79 24.32 -8.39
CA PRO A 19 3.36 24.03 -8.28
C PRO A 19 3.06 22.56 -7.88
N HIS A 20 4.11 21.75 -7.69
CA HIS A 20 4.06 20.33 -7.37
C HIS A 20 3.56 19.99 -5.96
N SER A 21 3.53 20.94 -5.01
CA SER A 21 3.03 20.65 -3.65
C SER A 21 1.53 20.31 -3.63
N ASN A 22 0.74 21.03 -4.42
CA ASN A 22 -0.72 20.94 -4.40
C ASN A 22 -1.23 19.64 -5.06
N ALA A 23 -0.54 19.14 -6.10
CA ALA A 23 -0.99 17.96 -6.84
C ALA A 23 -0.95 16.68 -5.98
N TRP A 24 0.07 16.54 -5.13
CA TRP A 24 0.19 15.37 -4.25
C TRP A 24 -0.86 15.37 -3.14
N GLU A 25 -1.18 16.55 -2.59
CA GLU A 25 -2.20 16.68 -1.54
C GLU A 25 -3.58 16.26 -2.05
N VAL A 26 -3.90 16.61 -3.30
CA VAL A 26 -5.15 16.20 -3.97
C VAL A 26 -5.14 14.70 -4.30
N MET A 27 -3.99 14.11 -4.65
CA MET A 27 -3.87 12.67 -4.94
C MET A 27 -3.91 11.78 -3.69
N LYS A 28 -3.42 12.26 -2.54
CA LYS A 28 -3.32 11.52 -1.28
C LYS A 28 -4.59 10.78 -0.86
N PRO A 29 -5.80 11.37 -0.89
CA PRO A 29 -7.03 10.64 -0.54
C PRO A 29 -7.32 9.48 -1.51
N PHE A 30 -7.10 9.65 -2.81
CA PHE A 30 -7.35 8.61 -3.81
C PHE A 30 -6.37 7.43 -3.66
N VAL A 31 -5.10 7.72 -3.42
CA VAL A 31 -4.09 6.69 -3.14
C VAL A 31 -4.43 5.93 -1.86
N ARG A 32 -4.84 6.63 -0.81
CA ARG A 32 -5.25 6.02 0.47
C ARG A 32 -6.49 5.16 0.32
N PHE A 33 -7.45 5.58 -0.49
CA PHE A 33 -8.63 4.79 -0.83
C PHE A 33 -8.23 3.53 -1.61
N GLY A 34 -7.42 3.68 -2.66
CA GLY A 34 -6.93 2.56 -3.47
C GLY A 34 -6.22 1.51 -2.63
N LEU A 35 -5.33 1.91 -1.73
CA LEU A 35 -4.62 0.97 -0.85
C LEU A 35 -5.59 0.20 0.07
N LYS A 36 -6.60 0.87 0.64
CA LYS A 36 -7.62 0.24 1.47
C LYS A 36 -8.49 -0.74 0.67
N ALA A 37 -8.94 -0.33 -0.51
CA ALA A 37 -9.77 -1.14 -1.38
C ALA A 37 -9.03 -2.41 -1.83
N THR A 38 -7.79 -2.27 -2.30
CA THR A 38 -6.94 -3.40 -2.69
C THR A 38 -6.70 -4.35 -1.52
N GLY A 39 -6.49 -3.83 -0.30
CA GLY A 39 -6.35 -4.64 0.90
C GLY A 39 -7.58 -5.52 1.20
N LEU A 40 -8.79 -4.98 1.05
CA LEU A 40 -10.03 -5.72 1.23
C LEU A 40 -10.25 -6.77 0.12
N ILE A 41 -9.94 -6.42 -1.13
CA ILE A 41 -10.04 -7.36 -2.25
C ILE A 41 -9.06 -8.53 -2.05
N ALA A 42 -7.81 -8.23 -1.68
CA ALA A 42 -6.79 -9.24 -1.43
C ALA A 42 -7.16 -10.17 -0.26
N SER A 43 -7.67 -9.64 0.85
CA SER A 43 -8.08 -10.45 2.00
C SER A 43 -9.25 -11.37 1.66
N THR A 44 -10.21 -10.87 0.88
CA THR A 44 -11.36 -11.65 0.38
C THR A 44 -10.87 -12.78 -0.52
N LEU A 45 -9.96 -12.49 -1.46
CA LEU A 45 -9.41 -13.48 -2.38
C LEU A 45 -8.64 -14.59 -1.64
N ILE A 46 -7.80 -14.21 -0.67
CA ILE A 46 -7.07 -15.17 0.18
C ILE A 46 -8.06 -16.05 0.96
N THR A 47 -9.12 -15.45 1.50
CA THR A 47 -10.16 -16.18 2.24
C THR A 47 -10.87 -17.19 1.34
N ILE A 48 -11.22 -16.80 0.11
CA ILE A 48 -11.81 -17.71 -0.87
C ILE A 48 -10.87 -18.88 -1.15
N VAL A 49 -9.61 -18.62 -1.47
CA VAL A 49 -8.61 -19.67 -1.77
C VAL A 49 -8.41 -20.61 -0.59
N LYS A 50 -8.42 -20.09 0.65
CA LYS A 50 -8.28 -20.91 1.87
C LYS A 50 -9.56 -21.70 2.20
N ASN A 51 -10.72 -21.15 1.89
CA ASN A 51 -12.02 -21.75 2.21
C ASN A 51 -12.49 -22.72 1.11
N ILE A 52 -11.89 -22.69 -0.09
CA ILE A 52 -12.05 -23.75 -1.07
C ILE A 52 -11.38 -25.01 -0.49
N PRO A 53 -12.16 -26.05 -0.12
CA PRO A 53 -11.59 -27.27 0.40
C PRO A 53 -10.73 -27.89 -0.70
N ARG A 54 -9.42 -28.00 -0.46
CA ARG A 54 -8.50 -28.68 -1.38
C ARG A 54 -9.03 -30.12 -1.58
N PRO A 55 -9.33 -30.54 -2.82
CA PRO A 55 -9.62 -31.94 -3.08
C PRO A 55 -8.34 -32.73 -2.79
N ASP A 56 -8.48 -33.80 -2.01
CA ASP A 56 -7.43 -34.73 -1.64
C ASP A 56 -6.26 -34.19 -0.81
N ASN A 57 -6.55 -33.91 0.45
CA ASN A 57 -5.78 -34.61 1.48
C ASN A 57 -6.52 -35.91 1.80
N SER A 58 -6.39 -36.90 0.90
CA SER A 58 -6.68 -38.28 1.27
C SER A 58 -5.95 -38.52 2.58
N LYS A 59 -6.73 -38.74 3.64
CA LYS A 59 -6.22 -39.05 4.97
C LYS A 59 -5.31 -40.25 4.80
N ARG A 60 -3.98 -40.06 4.75
CA ARG A 60 -3.06 -41.13 5.11
C ARG A 60 -3.36 -41.39 6.59
N PRO A 61 -3.90 -42.56 6.96
CA PRO A 61 -4.16 -42.85 8.34
C PRO A 61 -2.82 -42.77 9.10
N ASP A 62 -2.86 -42.06 10.22
CA ASP A 62 -1.75 -41.83 11.12
C ASP A 62 -0.90 -43.09 11.31
N ASN A 63 0.38 -42.97 10.97
CA ASN A 63 1.42 -43.84 11.50
C ASN A 63 1.43 -43.68 13.03
N LYS A 64 0.73 -44.54 13.78
CA LYS A 64 1.11 -44.92 15.15
C LYS A 64 0.27 -46.10 15.69
N LYS A 65 0.97 -47.23 15.81
CA LYS A 65 0.76 -48.34 16.76
C LYS A 65 -0.50 -49.19 16.56
N THR A 66 -0.46 -50.05 15.55
CA THR A 66 -1.15 -51.34 15.57
C THR A 66 -0.58 -52.17 16.73
N LYS A 67 -1.23 -52.14 17.89
CA LYS A 67 -0.93 -53.03 19.01
C LYS A 67 -1.41 -54.42 18.59
N VAL A 68 -0.49 -55.27 18.15
CA VAL A 68 -0.76 -56.69 17.87
C VAL A 68 -1.24 -57.32 19.17
N ILE A 69 -2.52 -57.69 19.24
CA ILE A 69 -3.02 -58.59 20.27
C ILE A 69 -2.69 -59.99 19.78
N LYS A 70 -1.67 -60.60 20.38
CA LYS A 70 -1.35 -62.01 20.15
C LYS A 70 -2.37 -62.84 20.94
N ILE A 71 -3.11 -63.68 20.23
CA ILE A 71 -3.99 -64.71 20.79
C ILE A 71 -3.11 -65.89 21.23
#